data_AF-A0A2E8K747-F1
#
_entry.id   AF-A0A2E8K747-F1
#
_cell.length_a   1.000
_cell.length_b   1.000
_cell.length_c   1.000
_cell.angle_alpha   90.00
_cell.angle_beta   90.00
_cell.angle_gamma   90.00
#
_symmetry.space_group_name_H-M   'P 1'
#
loop_
_entity.id
_entity.type
_entity.pdbx_description
1 polymer ?
#
loop_
_entity_poly.entity_id
_entity_poly.type
_entity_poly.pdbx_seq_one_letter_code
_entity_poly.pdbx_strand_id
1 'polypeptide(L)'
;MRPTTREIIDGISWVLDNRVSQVITDKWASSYLRSIKGLLAHLSIRAEEEGEILWQDIADQRHLLNEIRATLSRLDRWPEILGTIDSSLAHQWREPAAYPAIKSLEAENLAYRQSIETCVTAVHERTADWPDEEKDEMHSKLVAYLRRQMKREEVLYRGPFSGLPF
;
A
#
# COMPACT_ATOMS: atom_id res chain seq x y z
N MET A 1 12.74 -21.67 21.96
CA MET A 1 12.46 -20.62 20.95
C MET A 1 11.01 -20.79 20.51
N ARG A 2 10.24 -19.71 20.36
CA ARG A 2 8.86 -19.79 19.82
C ARG A 2 8.94 -19.63 18.29
N PRO A 3 8.16 -20.39 17.50
CA PRO A 3 8.16 -20.23 16.06
C PRO A 3 7.60 -18.87 15.65
N THR A 4 8.13 -18.33 14.56
CA THR A 4 7.65 -17.12 13.90
C THR A 4 6.32 -17.38 13.18
N THR A 5 5.58 -16.32 12.84
CA THR A 5 4.35 -16.41 12.04
C THR A 5 4.61 -17.11 10.70
N ARG A 6 5.74 -16.78 10.04
CA ARG A 6 6.17 -17.43 8.80
C ARG A 6 6.38 -18.93 8.96
N GLU A 7 7.14 -19.34 9.97
CA GLU A 7 7.40 -20.76 10.23
C GLU A 7 6.10 -21.55 10.50
N ILE A 8 5.11 -20.93 11.15
CA ILE A 8 3.80 -21.56 11.35
C ILE A 8 3.06 -21.72 10.01
N ILE A 9 3.01 -20.67 9.18
CA ILE A 9 2.32 -20.70 7.87
C ILE A 9 2.98 -21.70 6.92
N ASP A 10 4.31 -21.72 6.88
CA ASP A 10 5.10 -22.64 6.06
C ASP A 10 4.90 -24.09 6.52
N GLY A 11 4.80 -24.32 7.83
CA GLY A 11 4.45 -25.63 8.40
C GLY A 11 3.05 -26.11 7.99
N ILE A 12 2.04 -25.24 8.00
CA ILE A 12 0.70 -25.56 7.50
C ILE A 12 0.74 -25.93 6.01
N SER A 13 1.44 -25.12 5.22
CA SER A 13 1.59 -25.35 3.77
C SER A 13 2.27 -26.69 3.48
N TRP A 14 3.30 -27.05 4.26
CA TRP A 14 3.97 -28.34 4.15
C TRP A 14 3.03 -29.53 4.44
N VAL A 15 2.19 -29.44 5.48
CA VAL A 15 1.21 -30.50 5.81
C VAL A 15 0.17 -30.64 4.70
N LEU A 16 -0.31 -29.52 4.16
CA LEU A 16 -1.25 -29.53 3.03
C LEU A 16 -0.67 -30.25 1.82
N ASP A 17 0.61 -30.04 1.52
CA ASP A 17 1.29 -30.66 0.39
C ASP A 17 1.61 -32.13 0.59
N ASN A 18 2.12 -32.50 1.76
CA ASN A 18 2.68 -33.84 1.97
C ASN A 18 1.67 -34.83 2.54
N ARG A 19 0.54 -34.35 3.10
CA ARG A 19 -0.45 -35.20 3.75
C ARG A 19 -1.83 -35.05 3.13
N VAL A 20 -2.31 -33.81 2.97
CA VAL A 20 -3.70 -33.56 2.55
C VAL A 20 -3.87 -33.76 1.04
N SER A 21 -2.96 -33.22 0.23
CA SER A 21 -3.05 -33.33 -1.25
C SER A 21 -3.15 -34.78 -1.74
N GLN A 22 -2.48 -35.71 -1.05
CA GLN A 22 -2.34 -37.11 -1.44
C GLN A 22 -3.65 -37.91 -1.31
N VAL A 23 -4.59 -37.43 -0.49
CA VAL A 23 -5.87 -38.12 -0.24
C VAL A 23 -7.05 -37.46 -0.94
N ILE A 24 -6.84 -36.32 -1.59
CA ILE A 24 -7.88 -35.63 -2.36
C ILE A 24 -8.01 -36.29 -3.73
N THR A 25 -9.18 -36.84 -4.00
CA THR A 25 -9.53 -37.42 -5.31
C THR A 25 -10.49 -36.53 -6.11
N ASP A 26 -11.22 -35.63 -5.43
CA ASP A 26 -12.14 -34.70 -6.05
C ASP A 26 -11.41 -33.50 -6.70
N LYS A 27 -11.82 -33.17 -7.92
CA LYS A 27 -11.19 -32.11 -8.72
C LYS A 27 -11.47 -30.72 -8.17
N TRP A 28 -12.66 -30.48 -7.60
CA TRP A 28 -12.99 -29.19 -7.02
C TRP A 28 -12.23 -28.96 -5.72
N ALA A 29 -12.17 -29.97 -4.85
CA ALA A 29 -11.35 -29.97 -3.64
C ALA A 29 -9.87 -29.72 -3.96
N SER A 30 -9.35 -30.31 -5.04
CA SER A 30 -7.99 -30.04 -5.52
C SER A 30 -7.81 -28.58 -5.95
N SER A 31 -8.82 -27.99 -6.59
CA SER A 31 -8.80 -26.58 -6.98
C SER A 31 -8.83 -25.65 -5.76
N TYR A 32 -9.70 -25.91 -4.78
CA TYR A 32 -9.74 -25.13 -3.54
C TYR A 32 -8.44 -25.22 -2.75
N LEU A 33 -7.81 -26.41 -2.70
CA LEU A 33 -6.52 -26.58 -2.05
C LEU A 33 -5.44 -25.71 -2.70
N ARG A 34 -5.41 -25.61 -4.04
CA ARG A 34 -4.50 -24.69 -4.74
C ARG A 34 -4.74 -23.24 -4.35
N SER A 35 -6.00 -22.81 -4.28
CA SER A 35 -6.33 -21.45 -3.84
C SER A 35 -5.89 -21.17 -2.40
N ILE A 36 -6.12 -22.12 -1.48
CA ILE A 36 -5.67 -22.01 -0.08
C ILE A 36 -4.15 -21.85 -0.01
N LYS A 37 -3.40 -22.65 -0.78
CA LYS A 37 -1.94 -22.53 -0.85
C LYS A 37 -1.49 -21.15 -1.33
N GLY A 38 -2.12 -20.62 -2.37
CA GLY A 38 -1.83 -19.26 -2.84
C GLY A 38 -2.08 -18.20 -1.76
N LEU A 39 -3.18 -18.33 -1.01
CA LEU A 39 -3.49 -17.44 0.10
C LEU A 39 -2.49 -17.57 1.26
N LEU A 40 -2.04 -18.78 1.60
CA LEU A 40 -1.03 -18.99 2.64
C LEU A 40 0.33 -18.41 2.23
N ALA A 41 0.73 -18.59 0.97
CA ALA A 41 1.95 -17.97 0.44
C ALA A 41 1.87 -16.43 0.51
N HIS A 42 0.73 -15.85 0.15
CA HIS A 42 0.51 -14.41 0.27
C HIS A 42 0.52 -13.93 1.72
N LEU A 43 -0.14 -14.67 2.63
CA LEU A 43 -0.16 -14.34 4.06
C LEU A 43 1.23 -14.39 4.69
N SER A 44 2.06 -15.36 4.27
CA SER A 44 3.44 -15.49 4.74
C SER A 44 4.27 -14.23 4.42
N ILE A 45 4.15 -13.72 3.18
CA ILE A 45 4.83 -12.49 2.76
C ILE A 45 4.27 -11.28 3.50
N ARG A 46 2.94 -11.13 3.56
CA ARG A 46 2.30 -10.00 4.26
C ARG A 46 2.70 -9.91 5.73
N ALA A 47 2.77 -11.05 6.41
CA ALA A 47 3.13 -11.10 7.83
C ALA A 47 4.51 -10.49 8.13
N GLU A 48 5.42 -10.49 7.17
CA GLU A 48 6.79 -9.96 7.33
C GLU A 48 6.94 -8.55 6.74
N GLU A 49 6.40 -8.33 5.55
CA GLU A 49 6.71 -7.14 4.75
C GLU A 49 5.69 -6.00 4.91
N GLU A 50 4.42 -6.31 5.21
CA GLU A 50 3.32 -5.34 5.12
C GLU A 50 3.50 -4.14 6.06
N GLY A 51 3.95 -4.39 7.29
CA GLY A 51 4.16 -3.33 8.28
C GLY A 51 5.19 -2.30 7.81
N GLU A 52 6.33 -2.76 7.30
CA GLU A 52 7.40 -1.90 6.80
C GLU A 52 6.98 -1.17 5.52
N ILE A 53 6.29 -1.87 4.60
CA ILE A 53 5.76 -1.26 3.37
C ILE A 53 4.82 -0.11 3.70
N LEU A 54 3.83 -0.34 4.58
CA LEU A 54 2.88 0.69 4.99
C LEU A 54 3.58 1.85 5.69
N TRP A 55 4.52 1.56 6.57
CA TRP A 55 5.29 2.58 7.29
C TRP A 55 6.06 3.50 6.33
N GLN A 56 6.79 2.92 5.38
CA GLN A 56 7.54 3.67 4.38
C GLN A 56 6.61 4.44 3.43
N ASP A 57 5.48 3.85 3.04
CA ASP A 57 4.53 4.48 2.14
C ASP A 57 3.87 5.71 2.79
N ILE A 58 3.48 5.61 4.07
CA ILE A 58 2.99 6.75 4.85
C ILE A 58 4.03 7.88 4.91
N ALA A 59 5.31 7.56 5.14
CA ALA A 59 6.37 8.57 5.19
C ALA A 59 6.52 9.30 3.84
N ASP A 60 6.48 8.57 2.73
CA ASP A 60 6.56 9.12 1.37
C ASP A 60 5.32 9.94 1.01
N GLN A 61 4.13 9.48 1.37
CA GLN A 61 2.88 10.22 1.19
C GLN A 61 2.87 11.55 1.94
N ARG A 62 3.35 11.55 3.20
CA ARG A 62 3.50 12.77 3.99
C ARG A 62 4.51 13.73 3.35
N HIS A 63 5.61 13.22 2.82
CA HIS A 63 6.58 14.03 2.10
C HIS A 63 5.95 14.67 0.86
N LEU A 64 5.30 13.87 0.01
CA LEU A 64 4.60 14.34 -1.18
C LEU A 64 3.54 15.40 -0.84
N LEU A 65 2.70 15.17 0.17
CA LEU A 65 1.69 16.15 0.58
C LEU A 65 2.31 17.48 1.04
N ASN A 66 3.46 17.45 1.71
CA ASN A 66 4.19 18.68 2.05
C ASN A 66 4.75 19.39 0.81
N GLU A 67 5.26 18.65 -0.18
CA GLU A 67 5.72 19.24 -1.44
C GLU A 67 4.56 19.88 -2.22
N ILE A 68 3.40 19.19 -2.29
CA ILE A 68 2.18 19.70 -2.92
C ILE A 68 1.73 20.97 -2.21
N ARG A 69 1.64 20.94 -0.88
CA ARG A 69 1.29 22.09 -0.05
C ARG A 69 2.20 23.29 -0.32
N ALA A 70 3.51 23.08 -0.42
CA ALA A 70 4.46 24.14 -0.71
C ALA A 70 4.24 24.76 -2.10
N THR A 71 4.03 23.94 -3.13
CA THR A 71 3.69 24.41 -4.48
C THR A 71 2.40 25.22 -4.48
N LEU A 72 1.32 24.70 -3.87
CA LEU A 72 0.03 25.38 -3.83
C LEU A 72 0.06 26.70 -3.04
N SER A 73 0.80 26.73 -1.93
CA SER A 73 0.98 27.94 -1.12
C SER A 73 1.73 29.03 -1.88
N ARG A 74 2.74 28.66 -2.69
CA ARG A 74 3.48 29.61 -3.53
C ARG A 74 2.61 30.24 -4.61
N LEU A 75 1.66 29.47 -5.14
CA LEU A 75 0.75 29.95 -6.19
C LEU A 75 -0.42 30.78 -5.64
N ASP A 76 -0.66 30.75 -4.32
CA ASP A 76 -1.84 31.34 -3.67
C ASP A 76 -3.15 30.86 -4.32
N ARG A 77 -3.24 29.54 -4.57
CA ARG A 77 -4.37 28.89 -5.25
C ARG A 77 -4.98 27.77 -4.41
N TRP A 78 -6.28 27.59 -4.61
CA TRP A 78 -7.11 26.49 -4.09
C TRP A 78 -6.98 26.27 -2.57
N PRO A 79 -7.40 27.26 -1.76
CA PRO A 79 -7.35 27.18 -0.30
C PRO A 79 -8.10 25.97 0.26
N GLU A 80 -9.10 25.45 -0.44
CA GLU A 80 -9.82 24.23 -0.07
C GLU A 80 -8.97 22.96 -0.15
N ILE A 81 -8.07 22.88 -1.13
CA ILE A 81 -7.13 21.76 -1.28
C ILE A 81 -6.05 21.87 -0.20
N LEU A 82 -5.52 23.08 0.00
CA LEU A 82 -4.57 23.36 1.07
C LEU A 82 -5.15 23.00 2.44
N GLY A 83 -6.40 23.37 2.72
CA GLY A 83 -7.08 22.99 3.97
C GLY A 83 -7.25 21.49 4.13
N THR A 84 -7.53 20.76 3.05
CA THR A 84 -7.59 19.29 3.06
C THR A 84 -6.22 18.69 3.40
N ILE A 85 -5.15 19.17 2.77
CA ILE A 85 -3.79 18.71 3.03
C ILE A 85 -3.39 19.00 4.48
N ASP A 86 -3.65 20.22 4.96
CA ASP A 86 -3.33 20.65 6.32
C ASP A 86 -4.06 19.78 7.36
N SER A 87 -5.35 19.51 7.14
CA SER A 87 -6.13 18.62 8.01
C SER A 87 -5.53 17.21 8.06
N SER A 88 -5.16 16.64 6.91
CA SER A 88 -4.56 15.30 6.84
C SER A 88 -3.18 15.23 7.50
N LEU A 89 -2.35 16.27 7.34
CA LEU A 89 -1.01 16.32 7.93
C LEU A 89 -1.03 16.57 9.45
N ALA A 90 -2.02 17.33 9.94
CA ALA A 90 -2.21 17.62 11.36
C ALA A 90 -2.85 16.46 12.13
N HIS A 91 -3.52 15.53 11.44
CA HIS A 91 -4.17 14.39 12.09
C HIS A 91 -3.15 13.48 12.79
N GLN A 92 -3.40 13.19 14.06
CA GLN A 92 -2.59 12.29 14.86
C GLN A 92 -3.13 10.86 14.76
N TRP A 93 -2.56 10.08 13.84
CA TRP A 93 -2.96 8.69 13.57
C TRP A 93 -2.52 7.70 14.65
N ARG A 94 -1.45 8.01 15.37
CA ARG A 94 -0.74 7.09 16.26
C ARG A 94 -0.41 7.75 17.58
N GLU A 95 -0.48 6.98 18.66
CA GLU A 95 0.04 7.41 19.95
C GLU A 95 1.58 7.47 19.91
N PRO A 96 2.23 8.54 20.39
CA PRO A 96 3.68 8.78 20.19
C PRO A 96 4.65 7.78 20.84
N ALA A 97 4.15 6.71 21.46
CA ALA A 97 4.97 5.71 22.16
C ALA A 97 4.48 4.26 22.00
N ALA A 98 3.41 4.03 21.22
CA ALA A 98 2.87 2.70 21.00
C ALA A 98 3.47 2.07 19.73
N TYR A 99 3.71 0.75 19.76
CA TYR A 99 4.03 0.02 18.54
C TYR A 99 2.82 0.11 17.60
N PRO A 100 2.99 0.52 16.33
CA PRO A 100 1.88 0.68 15.42
C PRO A 100 1.29 -0.69 15.05
N ALA A 101 0.03 -0.90 15.36
CA ALA A 101 -0.68 -2.06 14.83
C ALA A 101 -0.85 -1.92 13.31
N ILE A 102 -0.70 -3.01 12.55
CA ILE A 102 -0.87 -3.00 11.08
C ILE A 102 -2.19 -2.33 10.68
N LYS A 103 -3.29 -2.64 11.38
CA LYS A 103 -4.60 -2.02 11.14
C LYS A 103 -4.60 -0.48 11.25
N SER A 104 -3.81 0.07 12.15
CA SER A 104 -3.66 1.52 12.30
C SER A 104 -2.86 2.11 11.13
N LEU A 105 -1.81 1.42 10.68
CA LEU A 105 -1.04 1.80 9.49
C LEU A 105 -1.90 1.72 8.21
N GLU A 106 -2.73 0.69 8.05
CA GLU A 106 -3.66 0.58 6.92
C GLU A 106 -4.63 1.77 6.87
N ALA A 107 -5.20 2.15 8.01
CA ALA A 107 -6.13 3.28 8.10
C ALA A 107 -5.44 4.63 7.78
N GLU A 108 -4.25 4.85 8.31
CA GLU A 108 -3.44 6.06 8.03
C GLU A 108 -3.04 6.13 6.57
N ASN A 109 -2.53 5.03 6.01
CA ASN A 109 -2.15 4.94 4.62
C ASN A 109 -3.33 5.22 3.68
N LEU A 110 -4.50 4.64 3.95
CA LEU A 110 -5.71 4.86 3.16
C LEU A 110 -6.12 6.34 3.15
N ALA A 111 -6.11 7.01 4.30
CA ALA A 111 -6.50 8.40 4.40
C ALA A 111 -5.52 9.34 3.68
N TYR A 112 -4.22 9.07 3.75
CA TYR A 112 -3.24 9.81 2.97
C TYR A 112 -3.37 9.57 1.46
N ARG A 113 -3.66 8.34 1.02
CA ARG A 113 -3.98 8.05 -0.39
C ARG A 113 -5.19 8.85 -0.87
N GLN A 114 -6.28 8.86 -0.11
CA GLN A 114 -7.47 9.64 -0.46
C GLN A 114 -7.17 11.15 -0.57
N SER A 115 -6.29 11.66 0.29
CA SER A 115 -5.84 13.06 0.22
C SER A 115 -5.04 13.33 -1.05
N ILE A 116 -4.13 12.43 -1.42
CA ILE A 116 -3.35 12.52 -2.66
C ILE A 116 -4.26 12.40 -3.89
N GLU A 117 -5.21 11.46 -3.90
CA GLU A 117 -6.19 11.32 -4.99
C GLU A 117 -7.04 12.58 -5.15
N THR A 118 -7.46 13.20 -4.05
CA THR A 118 -8.15 14.50 -4.09
C THR A 118 -7.29 15.57 -4.74
N CYS A 119 -6.00 15.61 -4.42
CA CYS A 119 -5.05 16.53 -5.05
C CYS A 119 -4.90 16.23 -6.55
N VAL A 120 -4.72 14.96 -6.94
CA VAL A 120 -4.60 14.53 -8.34
C VAL A 120 -5.82 14.95 -9.15
N THR A 121 -7.01 14.64 -8.65
CA THR A 121 -8.28 14.97 -9.31
C THR A 121 -8.42 16.48 -9.47
N ALA A 122 -8.15 17.26 -8.42
CA ALA A 122 -8.27 18.70 -8.49
C ALA A 122 -7.23 19.36 -9.43
N VAL A 123 -5.99 18.84 -9.47
CA VAL A 123 -4.97 19.25 -10.46
C VAL A 123 -5.50 18.97 -11.86
N HIS A 124 -6.05 17.78 -12.10
CA HIS A 124 -6.52 17.35 -13.42
C HIS A 124 -7.73 18.16 -13.89
N GLU A 125 -8.76 18.30 -13.07
CA GLU A 125 -10.01 19.01 -13.40
C GLU A 125 -9.78 20.52 -13.63
N ARG A 126 -8.78 21.09 -12.97
CA ARG A 126 -8.50 22.54 -13.02
C ARG A 126 -7.24 22.85 -13.81
N THR A 127 -6.75 21.91 -14.63
CA THR A 127 -5.49 22.04 -15.38
C THR A 127 -5.40 23.29 -16.26
N ALA A 128 -6.52 23.87 -16.68
CA ALA A 128 -6.55 25.12 -17.45
C ALA A 128 -6.11 26.35 -16.64
N ASP A 129 -6.20 26.29 -15.31
CA ASP A 129 -5.84 27.39 -14.40
C ASP A 129 -4.39 27.31 -13.90
N TRP A 130 -3.65 26.25 -14.27
CA TRP A 130 -2.26 26.06 -13.88
C TRP A 130 -1.32 26.67 -14.91
N PRO A 131 -0.25 27.38 -14.48
CA PRO A 131 0.88 27.60 -15.38
C PRO A 131 1.53 26.25 -15.73
N ASP A 132 2.02 26.14 -16.97
CA ASP A 132 2.51 24.87 -17.52
C ASP A 132 3.67 24.28 -16.71
N GLU A 133 4.59 25.13 -16.21
CA GLU A 133 5.74 24.70 -15.41
C GLU A 133 5.31 24.01 -14.11
N GLU A 134 4.40 24.61 -13.34
CA GLU A 134 3.90 24.00 -12.10
C GLU A 134 3.04 22.77 -12.33
N LYS A 135 2.33 22.72 -13.46
CA LYS A 135 1.55 21.54 -13.85
C LYS A 135 2.48 20.35 -14.12
N ASP A 136 3.54 20.58 -14.89
CA ASP A 136 4.53 19.54 -15.20
C ASP A 136 5.31 19.11 -13.95
N GLU A 137 5.65 20.06 -13.07
CA GLU A 137 6.27 19.78 -11.77
C GLU A 137 5.36 18.88 -10.92
N MET A 138 4.07 19.24 -10.80
CA MET A 138 3.09 18.50 -10.02
C MET A 138 2.88 17.09 -10.56
N HIS A 139 2.67 16.98 -11.87
CA HIS A 139 2.50 15.69 -12.54
C HIS A 139 3.73 14.80 -12.35
N SER A 140 4.94 15.37 -12.45
CA SER A 140 6.20 14.63 -12.25
C SER A 140 6.33 14.08 -10.83
N LYS A 141 5.98 14.87 -9.81
CA LYS A 141 5.99 14.43 -8.39
C LYS A 141 5.01 13.27 -8.16
N LEU A 142 3.78 13.39 -8.67
CA LEU A 142 2.74 12.36 -8.56
C LEU A 142 3.15 11.05 -9.23
N VAL A 143 3.66 11.12 -10.46
CA VAL A 143 4.16 9.93 -11.19
C VAL A 143 5.35 9.30 -10.46
N ALA A 144 6.27 10.10 -9.93
CA ALA A 144 7.41 9.59 -9.17
C ALA A 144 6.96 8.83 -7.91
N TYR A 145 5.98 9.35 -7.18
CA TYR A 145 5.37 8.66 -6.04
C TYR A 145 4.73 7.34 -6.44
N LEU A 146 3.87 7.32 -7.47
CA LEU A 146 3.21 6.09 -7.93
C LEU A 146 4.21 5.00 -8.32
N ARG A 147 5.32 5.38 -8.98
CA ARG A 147 6.41 4.44 -9.31
C ARG A 147 7.08 3.86 -8.06
N ARG A 148 7.34 4.67 -7.03
CA ARG A 148 7.90 4.19 -5.76
C ARG A 148 6.94 3.27 -5.03
N GLN A 149 5.65 3.63 -4.99
CA GLN A 149 4.60 2.81 -4.41
C GLN A 149 4.51 1.44 -5.09
N MET A 150 4.37 1.40 -6.42
CA MET A 150 4.30 0.15 -7.19
C MET A 150 5.53 -0.75 -6.94
N LYS A 151 6.72 -0.14 -6.87
CA LYS A 151 7.96 -0.88 -6.61
C LYS A 151 7.98 -1.48 -5.19
N ARG A 152 7.50 -0.75 -4.18
CA ARG A 152 7.42 -1.25 -2.80
C ARG A 152 6.43 -2.40 -2.67
N GLU A 153 5.25 -2.26 -3.28
CA GLU A 153 4.18 -3.26 -3.18
C GLU A 153 4.42 -4.49 -4.06
N GLU A 154 5.35 -4.44 -5.02
CA GLU A 154 5.63 -5.54 -5.95
C GLU A 154 5.86 -6.88 -5.23
N VAL A 155 6.54 -6.86 -4.08
CA VAL A 155 6.83 -8.07 -3.28
C VAL A 155 5.56 -8.80 -2.81
N LEU A 156 4.48 -8.07 -2.55
CA LEU A 156 3.21 -8.63 -2.08
C LEU A 156 2.51 -9.44 -3.18
N TYR A 157 2.74 -9.08 -4.45
CA TYR A 157 2.01 -9.63 -5.58
C TYR A 157 2.82 -10.59 -6.44
N ARG A 158 4.12 -10.34 -6.63
CA ARG A 158 4.96 -11.11 -7.56
C ARG A 158 5.16 -12.55 -7.11
N GLY A 159 5.34 -12.82 -5.82
CA GLY A 159 5.46 -14.21 -5.35
C GLY A 159 4.16 -15.01 -5.50
N PRO A 160 3.07 -14.62 -4.81
CA PRO A 160 1.89 -15.47 -4.66
C PRO A 160 1.02 -15.58 -5.90
N PHE A 161 1.10 -14.60 -6.81
CA PHE A 161 0.16 -14.47 -7.95
C PHE A 161 0.83 -14.45 -9.32
N SER A 162 2.17 -14.43 -9.42
CA SER A 162 2.88 -14.47 -10.72
C SER A 162 3.44 -15.84 -11.11
N GLY A 163 3.19 -16.88 -10.29
CA GLY A 163 3.50 -18.26 -10.66
C GLY A 163 2.70 -18.71 -11.88
N LEU A 164 3.40 -19.31 -12.86
CA LEU A 164 2.80 -19.95 -14.04
C LEU A 164 1.64 -20.89 -13.62
N PRO A 165 0.58 -21.00 -14.44
CA PRO A 165 -0.33 -22.13 -14.31
C PRO A 165 0.49 -23.40 -14.57
N PHE A 166 0.73 -24.20 -13.52
CA PHE A 166 1.24 -25.56 -13.68
C PHE A 166 0.12 -26.47 -14.19
#